data_AF-A0A1W9MLJ3-F1
#
_entry.id   AF-A0A1W9MLJ3-F1
#
_cell.length_a   1.000
_cell.length_b   1.000
_cell.length_c   1.000
_cell.angle_alpha   90.00
_cell.angle_beta   90.00
_cell.angle_gamma   90.00
#
_symmetry.space_group_name_H-M   'P 1'
#
loop_
_entity.id
_entity.type
_entity.pdbx_description
1 polymer ?
#
loop_
_entity_poly.entity_id
_entity_poly.type
_entity_poly.pdbx_seq_one_letter_code
_entity_poly.pdbx_strand_id
1 'polypeptide(L)'
;MKLSGFIDDVKAGTTNDATISVISEEVKYVGDIDHSGKIDLKDAVLTLKVLARLEGYAVYKDSDTNGNGKIGLEEAIYILQYISE
;
A
#
# COMPACT_ATOMS: atom_id res chain seq x y z
N MET A 1 10.97 -2.82 -18.25
CA MET A 1 10.27 -4.00 -18.80
C MET A 1 8.95 -3.50 -19.36
N LYS A 2 8.73 -3.60 -20.67
CA LYS A 2 7.54 -3.06 -21.35
C LYS A 2 6.39 -4.06 -21.16
N LEU A 3 5.33 -3.68 -20.46
CA LEU A 3 4.09 -4.48 -20.36
C LEU A 3 3.16 -4.08 -21.50
N SER A 4 3.46 -4.54 -22.73
CA SER A 4 2.67 -4.23 -23.93
C SER A 4 1.93 -5.47 -24.44
N GLY A 5 0.92 -5.97 -23.72
CA GLY A 5 0.25 -7.16 -24.23
C GLY A 5 -1.00 -7.67 -23.54
N PHE A 6 -1.85 -6.84 -22.92
CA PHE A 6 -3.08 -7.41 -22.31
C PHE A 6 -4.42 -6.79 -22.68
N ILE A 7 -4.49 -5.78 -23.54
CA ILE A 7 -5.81 -5.31 -24.02
C ILE A 7 -5.75 -4.76 -25.45
N ASP A 8 -5.41 -5.59 -26.43
CA ASP A 8 -5.44 -5.16 -27.85
C ASP A 8 -6.73 -5.56 -28.60
N ASP A 9 -7.68 -6.28 -28.00
CA ASP A 9 -8.93 -6.63 -28.68
C ASP A 9 -10.10 -6.88 -27.71
N VAL A 10 -10.79 -5.82 -27.25
CA VAL A 10 -12.19 -5.97 -26.84
C VAL A 10 -13.06 -5.66 -28.05
N LYS A 11 -13.31 -6.69 -28.87
CA LYS A 11 -14.35 -6.62 -29.90
C LYS A 11 -15.71 -6.55 -29.20
N ALA A 12 -16.45 -5.47 -29.44
CA ALA A 12 -17.82 -5.31 -28.96
C ALA A 12 -18.71 -6.39 -29.59
N GLY A 13 -18.88 -7.51 -28.88
CA GLY A 13 -19.66 -8.66 -29.29
C GLY A 13 -20.25 -9.38 -28.08
N THR A 14 -21.57 -9.27 -27.97
CA THR A 14 -22.50 -9.87 -27.00
C THR A 14 -22.03 -11.13 -26.27
N THR A 15 -21.97 -11.08 -24.93
CA THR A 15 -22.44 -12.16 -24.04
C THR A 15 -23.07 -11.56 -22.79
N ASN A 16 -24.17 -12.19 -22.37
CA ASN A 16 -24.97 -11.79 -21.22
C ASN A 16 -24.23 -12.16 -19.92
N ASP A 17 -24.26 -11.24 -18.94
CA ASP A 17 -23.95 -11.49 -17.53
C ASP A 17 -22.51 -11.90 -17.15
N ALA A 18 -21.51 -11.53 -17.96
CA ALA A 18 -20.14 -11.49 -17.45
C ALA A 18 -20.00 -10.27 -16.52
N THR A 19 -20.32 -10.43 -15.24
CA THR A 19 -19.93 -9.46 -14.21
C THR A 19 -18.42 -9.33 -14.22
N ILE A 20 -17.91 -8.26 -14.82
CA ILE A 20 -16.52 -7.87 -14.72
C ILE A 20 -16.30 -7.49 -13.26
N SER A 21 -15.74 -8.42 -12.49
CA SER A 21 -15.21 -8.10 -11.17
C SER A 21 -13.95 -7.31 -11.41
N VAL A 22 -14.04 -5.99 -11.29
CA VAL A 22 -12.86 -5.13 -11.23
C VAL A 22 -12.11 -5.55 -9.97
N ILE A 23 -11.09 -6.39 -10.13
CA ILE A 23 -10.10 -6.61 -9.09
C ILE A 23 -9.27 -5.33 -9.03
N SER A 24 -9.63 -4.42 -8.13
CA SER A 24 -8.71 -3.34 -7.77
C SER A 24 -7.52 -4.00 -7.09
N GLU A 25 -6.39 -4.10 -7.77
CA GLU A 25 -5.13 -4.28 -7.05
C GLU A 25 -5.02 -3.08 -6.11
N GLU A 26 -5.12 -3.34 -4.80
CA GLU A 26 -4.80 -2.32 -3.80
C GLU A 26 -3.36 -1.91 -4.07
N VAL A 27 -3.18 -0.72 -4.64
CA VAL A 27 -1.88 -0.15 -4.89
C VAL A 27 -1.28 0.12 -3.53
N LYS A 28 -0.42 -0.79 -3.11
CA LYS A 28 0.22 -0.70 -1.81
C LYS A 28 1.35 0.32 -1.89
N TYR A 29 1.22 1.40 -1.12
CA TYR A 29 2.24 2.43 -1.05
C TYR A 29 3.28 2.07 0.02
N VAL A 30 4.55 2.25 -0.34
CA VAL A 30 5.66 2.20 0.62
C VAL A 30 5.39 3.30 1.66
N GLY A 31 5.33 2.97 2.94
CA GLY A 31 5.00 3.92 4.02
C GLY A 31 3.51 4.04 4.38
N ASP A 32 2.61 3.34 3.68
CA ASP A 32 1.20 3.19 4.11
C ASP A 32 1.11 2.05 5.13
N ILE A 33 1.02 2.42 6.40
CA ILE A 33 1.11 1.53 7.55
C ILE A 33 -0.25 0.90 7.86
N ASP A 34 -1.34 1.61 7.57
CA ASP A 34 -2.71 1.19 7.87
C ASP A 34 -3.52 0.71 6.67
N HIS A 35 -2.90 0.64 5.49
CA HIS A 35 -3.50 0.24 4.20
C HIS A 35 -4.67 1.16 3.81
N SER A 36 -4.58 2.46 4.13
CA SER A 36 -5.60 3.43 3.74
C SER A 36 -5.52 3.84 2.27
N GLY A 37 -4.47 3.42 1.54
CA GLY A 37 -4.17 3.87 0.19
C GLY A 37 -3.57 5.28 0.15
N LYS A 38 -3.06 5.76 1.28
CA LYS A 38 -2.43 7.08 1.45
C LYS A 38 -1.21 6.95 2.35
N ILE A 39 -0.25 7.87 2.20
CA ILE A 39 0.87 8.03 3.13
C ILE A 39 0.64 9.36 3.85
N ASP A 40 0.30 9.32 5.14
CA ASP A 40 0.02 10.51 5.92
C ASP A 40 0.57 10.47 7.38
N LEU A 41 0.23 11.48 8.18
CA LEU A 41 0.74 11.57 9.56
C LEU A 41 0.25 10.43 10.47
N LYS A 42 -0.90 9.82 10.16
CA LYS A 42 -1.43 8.66 10.90
C LYS A 42 -0.47 7.48 10.76
N ASP A 43 0.10 7.27 9.58
CA ASP A 43 1.11 6.23 9.34
C ASP A 43 2.37 6.46 10.18
N ALA A 44 2.84 7.71 10.25
CA ALA A 44 3.98 8.06 11.09
C ALA A 44 3.69 7.79 12.58
N VAL A 45 2.51 8.18 13.06
CA VAL A 45 2.10 7.94 14.45
C VAL A 45 1.96 6.45 14.75
N LEU A 46 1.41 5.65 13.83
CA LEU A 46 1.32 4.19 13.99
C LEU A 46 2.70 3.56 14.09
N THR A 47 3.64 3.98 13.23
CA THR A 47 5.03 3.53 13.27
C THR A 47 5.69 3.83 14.62
N LEU A 48 5.50 5.04 15.16
CA LEU A 48 6.04 5.42 16.48
C LEU A 48 5.41 4.62 17.63
N LYS A 49 4.12 4.31 17.55
CA LYS A 49 3.46 3.44 18.53
C LYS A 49 4.05 2.03 18.51
N VAL A 50 4.30 1.47 17.32
CA VAL A 50 4.97 0.17 17.14
C VAL A 50 6.36 0.17 17.80
N LEU A 51 7.15 1.21 17.57
CA LEU A 51 8.45 1.39 18.21
C LEU A 51 8.35 1.48 19.74
N ALA A 52 7.32 2.15 20.24
CA ALA A 52 7.02 2.26 21.67
C ALA A 52 6.44 0.97 22.29
N ARG A 53 6.21 -0.08 21.49
CA ARG A 53 5.60 -1.35 21.91
C ARG A 53 4.25 -1.18 22.58
N LEU A 54 3.48 -0.17 22.17
CA LEU A 54 2.08 -0.08 22.60
C LEU A 54 1.28 -1.17 21.88
N GLU A 55 0.04 -1.40 22.28
CA GLU A 55 -0.84 -2.41 21.69
C GLU A 55 -2.12 -1.76 21.16
N GLY A 56 -2.94 -2.54 20.43
CA GLY A 56 -4.28 -2.12 20.00
C GLY A 56 -4.36 -1.47 18.61
N TYR A 57 -3.43 -1.79 17.71
CA TYR A 57 -3.45 -1.31 16.32
C TYR A 57 -2.97 -2.40 15.37
N ALA A 58 -3.56 -2.42 14.17
CA ALA A 58 -3.13 -3.27 13.09
C ALA A 58 -1.92 -2.63 12.40
N VAL A 59 -0.92 -3.46 12.14
CA VAL A 59 0.26 -3.08 11.35
C VAL A 59 0.53 -4.22 10.40
N TYR A 60 0.83 -3.88 9.16
CA TYR A 60 0.97 -4.88 8.10
C TYR A 60 2.44 -5.04 7.71
N LYS A 61 2.89 -6.30 7.65
CA LYS A 61 4.31 -6.67 7.53
C LYS A 61 4.95 -6.20 6.21
N ASP A 62 4.13 -6.06 5.20
CA ASP A 62 4.45 -5.58 3.87
C ASP A 62 4.70 -4.05 3.84
N SER A 63 4.42 -3.33 4.93
CA SER A 63 4.78 -1.90 5.11
C SER A 63 6.21 -1.69 5.65
N ASP A 64 7.01 -2.76 5.75
CA ASP A 64 8.45 -2.73 5.94
C ASP A 64 9.16 -2.18 4.69
N THR A 65 9.74 -0.98 4.81
CA THR A 65 10.25 -0.23 3.65
C THR A 65 11.66 -0.64 3.25
N ASN A 66 12.42 -1.26 4.17
CA ASN A 66 13.80 -1.68 3.92
C ASN A 66 13.96 -3.21 3.80
N GLY A 67 12.89 -3.98 3.97
CA GLY A 67 12.84 -5.43 3.79
C GLY A 67 13.53 -6.22 4.91
N ASN A 68 13.72 -5.63 6.10
CA ASN A 68 14.40 -6.28 7.23
C ASN A 68 13.47 -7.17 8.09
N GLY A 69 12.19 -7.24 7.73
CA GLY A 69 11.12 -7.93 8.43
C GLY A 69 10.53 -7.18 9.63
N LYS A 70 10.79 -5.88 9.78
CA LYS A 70 10.36 -5.04 10.92
C LYS A 70 9.88 -3.67 10.46
N ILE A 71 8.99 -3.09 11.24
CA ILE A 71 8.63 -1.67 11.15
C ILE A 71 9.43 -0.93 12.23
N GLY A 72 10.31 -0.04 11.78
CA GLY A 72 11.38 0.59 12.53
C GLY A 72 11.38 2.12 12.45
N LEU A 73 12.51 2.73 12.82
CA LEU A 73 12.66 4.18 12.79
C LEU A 73 12.82 4.69 11.36
N GLU A 74 13.36 3.85 10.50
CA GLU A 74 13.55 4.07 9.07
C GLU A 74 12.21 4.38 8.39
N GLU A 75 11.18 3.57 8.67
CA GLU A 75 9.81 3.79 8.18
C GLU A 75 9.26 5.14 8.67
N ALA A 76 9.47 5.50 9.94
CA ALA A 76 8.99 6.76 10.49
C ALA A 76 9.66 7.97 9.80
N ILE A 77 10.98 7.88 9.55
CA ILE A 77 11.73 8.92 8.84
C ILE A 77 11.25 9.04 7.40
N TYR A 78 11.05 7.92 6.70
CA TYR A 78 10.54 7.90 5.33
C TYR A 78 9.19 8.61 5.22
N ILE A 79 8.23 8.25 6.08
CA ILE A 79 6.88 8.85 6.08
C ILE A 79 6.96 10.36 6.36
N LEU A 80 7.74 10.77 7.36
CA LEU A 80 7.87 12.18 7.72
C LEU A 80 8.53 13.00 6.62
N GLN A 81 9.51 12.45 5.89
CA GLN A 81 10.10 13.09 4.72
C GLN A 81 9.06 13.25 3.61
N TYR A 82 8.35 12.17 3.28
CA TYR A 82 7.35 12.16 2.22
C TYR A 82 6.25 13.21 2.41
N ILE A 83 5.73 13.37 3.64
CA ILE A 83 4.65 14.35 3.91
C ILE A 83 5.14 15.80 4.01
N SER A 84 6.45 16.03 4.05
CA SER A 84 7.06 17.36 4.21
C SER A 84 7.50 18.01 2.90
N GLU A 85 7.50 17.25 1.79
CA GLU A 85 7.73 17.73 0.42
C GLU A 85 6.44 18.24 -0.23
#